data_AF-A0A395MJC5-F1
#
_entry.id   AF-A0A395MJC5-F1
#
_cell.length_a   1.000
_cell.length_b   1.000
_cell.length_c   1.000
_cell.angle_alpha   90.00
_cell.angle_beta   90.00
_cell.angle_gamma   90.00
#
_symmetry.space_group_name_H-M   'P 1'
#
loop_
_entity.id
_entity.type
_entity.pdbx_description
1 polymer ?
#
loop_
_entity_poly.entity_id
_entity_poly.type
_entity_poly.pdbx_seq_one_letter_code
_entity_poly.pdbx_strand_id
1 'polypeptide(L)'
;MPKRILCSYGVDIDAVPGWLGSYGGQDSPSDISQGLFARTHSVRRILKLFKKYNIKATWFIPSHSLKTFPEEYAMVCDAGYKIGLYENLLEDQFLPPMMFVKKSPNSHGWVNPRDVEELWRDHFDYFYREYADDPDEICVFPITVHPDVSGRPHVLLMHERLIEYINKHEGVEWVTMEEMCDGFKKKNKPPKGAVMPKA
;
A
#
# COMPACT_ATOMS: atom_id res chain seq x y z
N MET A 1 -27.77 4.77 7.24
CA MET A 1 -26.92 5.91 7.67
C MET A 1 -26.49 6.67 6.42
N PRO A 2 -25.97 7.92 6.48
CA PRO A 2 -25.30 8.49 5.31
C PRO A 2 -24.16 7.54 4.88
N LYS A 3 -23.90 7.43 3.57
CA LYS A 3 -22.82 6.59 3.07
C LYS A 3 -21.48 7.08 3.63
N ARG A 4 -20.64 6.15 4.05
CA ARG A 4 -19.31 6.40 4.59
C ARG A 4 -18.39 5.21 4.27
N ILE A 5 -17.28 5.48 3.59
CA ILE A 5 -16.25 4.49 3.29
C ILE A 5 -14.87 5.07 3.58
N LEU A 6 -14.06 4.34 4.32
CA LEU A 6 -12.67 4.72 4.60
C LEU A 6 -11.77 4.13 3.53
N CYS A 7 -10.98 4.94 2.84
CA CYS A 7 -10.00 4.49 1.85
C CYS A 7 -8.58 4.80 2.35
N SER A 8 -7.63 3.91 2.12
CA SER A 8 -6.23 4.12 2.53
C SER A 8 -5.28 3.48 1.56
N TYR A 9 -4.14 4.14 1.32
CA TYR A 9 -2.96 3.50 0.76
C TYR A 9 -2.02 3.03 1.87
N GLY A 10 -1.61 1.77 1.81
CA GLY A 10 -0.47 1.22 2.54
C GLY A 10 0.69 1.07 1.57
N VAL A 11 1.81 1.74 1.83
CA VAL A 11 2.96 1.74 0.94
C VAL A 11 4.11 0.96 1.55
N ASP A 12 4.38 -0.22 1.02
CA ASP A 12 5.44 -1.10 1.50
C ASP A 12 6.72 -0.80 0.70
N ILE A 13 7.73 -0.23 1.37
CA ILE A 13 9.00 0.16 0.73
C ILE A 13 9.98 -1.02 0.73
N ASP A 14 9.70 -2.02 -0.09
CA ASP A 14 10.53 -3.22 -0.18
C ASP A 14 11.92 -2.93 -0.69
N ALA A 15 12.02 -2.27 -1.85
CA ALA A 15 13.27 -1.85 -2.45
C ALA A 15 14.35 -2.95 -2.40
N VAL A 16 15.58 -2.58 -2.00
CA VAL A 16 16.70 -3.52 -1.87
C VAL A 16 16.41 -4.64 -0.84
N PRO A 17 15.86 -4.37 0.37
CA PRO A 17 15.47 -5.44 1.29
C PRO A 17 14.60 -6.54 0.70
N GLY A 18 13.60 -6.20 -0.12
CA GLY A 18 12.77 -7.21 -0.78
C GLY A 18 13.58 -8.14 -1.69
N TRP A 19 14.53 -7.59 -2.45
CA TRP A 19 15.44 -8.38 -3.29
C TRP A 19 16.41 -9.25 -2.49
N LEU A 20 16.82 -8.81 -1.31
CA LEU A 20 17.72 -9.56 -0.43
C LEU A 20 16.99 -10.67 0.33
N GLY A 21 15.76 -10.43 0.78
CA GLY A 21 15.01 -11.35 1.66
C GLY A 21 14.04 -12.28 0.92
N SER A 22 13.28 -11.75 -0.06
CA SER A 22 12.06 -12.42 -0.54
C SER A 22 12.10 -12.75 -2.03
N TYR A 23 12.76 -11.92 -2.85
CA TYR A 23 12.68 -12.02 -4.33
C TYR A 23 13.87 -12.74 -4.96
N GLY A 24 14.85 -13.19 -4.15
CA GLY A 24 16.00 -13.95 -4.63
C GLY A 24 16.98 -13.16 -5.50
N GLY A 25 17.04 -11.83 -5.33
CA GLY A 25 17.90 -10.93 -6.10
C GLY A 25 19.30 -10.71 -5.50
N GLN A 26 19.68 -11.43 -4.44
CA GLN A 26 20.86 -11.12 -3.62
C GLN A 26 22.19 -11.11 -4.39
N ASP A 27 22.33 -11.96 -5.41
CA ASP A 27 23.53 -12.05 -6.25
C ASP A 27 23.34 -11.43 -7.65
N SER A 28 22.29 -10.63 -7.83
CA SER A 28 21.89 -10.06 -9.12
C SER A 28 21.99 -8.54 -9.10
N PRO A 29 23.07 -7.95 -9.66
CA PRO A 29 23.21 -6.49 -9.74
C PRO A 29 22.03 -5.81 -10.44
N SER A 30 21.44 -6.49 -11.43
CA SER A 30 20.23 -6.03 -12.11
C SER A 30 19.06 -5.89 -11.15
N ASP A 31 18.84 -6.85 -10.26
CA ASP A 31 17.68 -6.85 -9.37
C ASP A 31 17.89 -5.88 -8.21
N ILE A 32 19.12 -5.79 -7.68
CA ILE A 32 19.50 -4.75 -6.71
C ILE A 32 19.28 -3.35 -7.30
N SER A 33 19.59 -3.12 -8.59
CA SER A 33 19.33 -1.83 -9.24
C SER A 33 17.83 -1.48 -9.31
N GLN A 34 16.94 -2.47 -9.41
CA GLN A 34 15.49 -2.25 -9.36
C GLN A 34 15.07 -1.76 -7.98
N GLY A 35 15.61 -2.37 -6.91
CA GLY A 35 15.40 -1.90 -5.54
C GLY A 35 15.91 -0.47 -5.31
N LEU A 36 17.07 -0.11 -5.89
CA LEU A 36 17.57 1.27 -5.84
C LEU A 36 16.65 2.25 -6.58
N PHE A 37 16.13 1.87 -7.75
CA PHE A 37 15.16 2.67 -8.49
C PHE A 37 13.87 2.91 -7.68
N ALA A 38 13.33 1.86 -7.08
CA ALA A 38 12.12 1.93 -6.25
C ALA A 38 12.28 2.99 -5.15
N ARG A 39 13.40 2.94 -4.45
CA ARG A 39 13.69 3.87 -3.36
C ARG A 39 13.90 5.31 -3.82
N THR A 40 14.72 5.51 -4.85
CA THR A 40 15.20 6.85 -5.22
C THR A 40 14.24 7.64 -6.11
N HIS A 41 13.51 6.93 -6.99
CA HIS A 41 12.66 7.56 -8.00
C HIS A 41 11.18 7.29 -7.73
N SER A 42 10.80 6.04 -7.49
CA SER A 42 9.39 5.69 -7.33
C SER A 42 8.76 6.28 -6.07
N VAL A 43 9.44 6.26 -4.93
CA VAL A 43 8.96 6.92 -3.70
C VAL A 43 8.62 8.38 -3.97
N ARG A 44 9.51 9.13 -4.63
CA ARG A 44 9.29 10.54 -4.97
C ARG A 44 8.08 10.76 -5.87
N ARG A 45 7.84 9.84 -6.82
CA ARG A 45 6.68 9.90 -7.72
C ARG A 45 5.38 9.63 -6.98
N ILE A 46 5.37 8.65 -6.08
CA ILE A 46 4.20 8.34 -5.25
C ILE A 46 3.90 9.49 -4.28
N LEU A 47 4.92 10.08 -3.64
CA LEU A 47 4.76 11.28 -2.81
C LEU A 47 4.13 12.44 -3.60
N LYS A 48 4.58 12.66 -4.86
CA LYS A 48 3.97 13.67 -5.75
C LYS A 48 2.51 13.34 -6.08
N LEU A 49 2.20 12.07 -6.36
CA LEU A 49 0.84 11.60 -6.63
C LEU A 49 -0.07 11.85 -5.42
N PHE A 50 0.34 11.43 -4.23
CA PHE A 50 -0.48 11.61 -3.03
C PHE A 50 -0.65 13.09 -2.68
N LYS A 51 0.39 13.91 -2.86
CA LYS A 51 0.27 15.37 -2.72
C LYS A 51 -0.73 15.95 -3.72
N LYS A 52 -0.73 15.52 -4.99
CA LYS A 52 -1.65 16.00 -6.04
C LYS A 52 -3.12 15.78 -5.66
N TYR A 53 -3.45 14.65 -5.04
CA TYR A 53 -4.83 14.30 -4.68
C TYR A 53 -5.15 14.46 -3.18
N ASN A 54 -4.25 15.07 -2.40
CA ASN A 54 -4.38 15.23 -0.94
C ASN A 54 -4.67 13.90 -0.20
N ILE A 55 -3.96 12.84 -0.59
CA ILE A 55 -4.15 11.50 -0.06
C ILE A 55 -3.38 11.34 1.26
N LYS A 56 -4.08 10.91 2.30
CA LYS A 56 -3.48 10.33 3.50
C LYS A 56 -3.09 8.88 3.21
N ALA A 57 -1.91 8.47 3.69
CA ALA A 57 -1.39 7.13 3.50
C ALA A 57 -0.52 6.72 4.68
N THR A 58 -0.35 5.41 4.86
CA THR A 58 0.61 4.83 5.79
C THR A 58 1.77 4.22 5.01
N TRP A 59 3.00 4.55 5.39
CA TRP A 59 4.20 4.00 4.77
C TRP A 59 4.83 2.99 5.71
N PHE A 60 5.04 1.78 5.21
CA PHE A 60 5.64 0.67 5.91
C PHE A 60 7.09 0.57 5.48
N ILE A 61 8.00 0.70 6.44
CA ILE A 61 9.44 0.78 6.16
C ILE A 61 10.15 -0.41 6.80
N PRO A 62 10.92 -1.21 6.02
CA PRO A 62 11.74 -2.27 6.59
C PRO A 62 12.83 -1.71 7.50
N SER A 63 13.04 -2.35 8.64
CA SER A 63 14.07 -1.98 9.61
C SER A 63 15.52 -2.01 9.06
N HIS A 64 15.86 -2.94 8.16
CA HIS A 64 17.14 -2.93 7.42
C HIS A 64 17.33 -1.62 6.64
N SER A 65 16.23 -1.18 6.05
CA SER A 65 16.16 -0.03 5.18
C SER A 65 16.53 1.24 5.95
N LEU A 66 16.09 1.40 7.21
CA LEU A 66 16.41 2.54 8.09
C LEU A 66 17.92 2.79 8.28
N LYS A 67 18.72 1.73 8.39
CA LYS A 67 20.18 1.86 8.61
C LYS A 67 20.93 2.19 7.33
N THR A 68 20.36 1.85 6.18
CA THR A 68 21.07 1.88 4.90
C THR A 68 20.74 3.13 4.10
N PHE A 69 19.52 3.68 4.23
CA PHE A 69 19.00 4.71 3.32
C PHE A 69 18.23 5.86 4.02
N PRO A 70 18.86 6.63 4.91
CA PRO A 70 18.19 7.58 5.80
C PRO A 70 17.48 8.74 5.08
N GLU A 71 17.99 9.19 3.93
CA GLU A 71 17.47 10.37 3.23
C GLU A 71 16.06 10.16 2.69
N GLU A 72 15.77 9.00 2.12
CA GLU A 72 14.44 8.74 1.54
C GLU A 72 13.37 8.56 2.63
N TYR A 73 13.73 8.12 3.83
CA TYR A 73 12.79 8.14 4.97
C TYR A 73 12.57 9.54 5.50
N ALA A 74 13.63 10.36 5.56
CA ALA A 74 13.48 11.78 5.91
C ALA A 74 12.44 12.43 4.99
N MET A 75 12.44 12.12 3.68
CA MET A 75 11.41 12.64 2.77
C MET A 75 9.97 12.23 3.12
N VAL A 76 9.75 10.99 3.58
CA VAL A 76 8.41 10.50 3.99
C VAL A 76 7.98 11.17 5.30
N CYS A 77 8.90 11.27 6.27
CA CYS A 77 8.71 12.01 7.52
C CYS A 77 8.39 13.48 7.27
N ASP A 78 9.20 14.15 6.45
CA ASP A 78 9.09 15.57 6.10
C ASP A 78 7.81 15.88 5.32
N ALA A 79 7.30 14.90 4.57
CA ALA A 79 6.00 14.98 3.91
C ALA A 79 4.81 14.81 4.86
N GLY A 80 5.05 14.55 6.16
CA GLY A 80 4.02 14.46 7.19
C GLY A 80 3.25 13.14 7.20
N TYR A 81 3.77 12.09 6.53
CA TYR A 81 3.10 10.79 6.48
C TYR A 81 3.35 9.95 7.73
N LYS A 82 2.36 9.13 8.10
CA LYS A 82 2.49 8.16 9.19
C LYS A 82 3.35 6.98 8.74
N ILE A 83 4.24 6.56 9.63
CA ILE A 83 5.16 5.45 9.39
C ILE A 83 4.76 4.27 10.27
N GLY A 84 4.51 3.14 9.64
CA GLY A 84 4.50 1.84 10.28
C GLY A 84 5.88 1.20 10.18
N LEU A 85 6.34 0.57 11.26
CA LEU A 85 7.51 -0.30 11.21
C LEU A 85 7.03 -1.72 10.87
N TYR A 86 7.79 -2.40 10.02
CA TYR A 86 7.70 -3.86 9.91
C TYR A 86 9.09 -4.49 10.11
N GLU A 87 9.09 -5.67 10.73
CA GLU A 87 10.30 -6.34 11.19
C GLU A 87 11.15 -6.91 10.04
N ASN A 88 12.40 -7.24 10.37
CA ASN A 88 13.54 -7.51 9.49
C ASN A 88 13.25 -8.49 8.32
N LEU A 89 14.00 -8.28 7.22
CA LEU A 89 14.25 -9.20 6.09
C LEU A 89 13.09 -10.20 5.86
N LEU A 90 11.99 -9.68 5.32
CA LEU A 90 10.74 -10.42 5.15
C LEU A 90 10.97 -11.73 4.38
N GLU A 91 10.64 -12.85 5.01
CA GLU A 91 10.24 -14.07 4.31
C GLU A 91 8.77 -13.87 3.90
N ASP A 92 8.43 -14.14 2.63
CA ASP A 92 7.06 -14.16 2.09
C ASP A 92 6.29 -12.83 1.97
N GLN A 93 6.86 -11.86 1.24
CA GLN A 93 6.18 -10.65 0.77
C GLN A 93 4.97 -10.94 -0.15
N PHE A 94 3.94 -10.08 -0.09
CA PHE A 94 2.85 -10.06 -1.06
C PHE A 94 3.34 -9.50 -2.40
N LEU A 95 3.61 -10.40 -3.35
CA LEU A 95 4.09 -10.04 -4.68
C LEU A 95 3.02 -9.26 -5.48
N PRO A 96 3.30 -8.02 -5.93
CA PRO A 96 2.38 -7.32 -6.82
C PRO A 96 2.30 -8.04 -8.18
N PRO A 97 1.11 -8.17 -8.78
CA PRO A 97 0.92 -8.91 -10.04
C PRO A 97 1.67 -8.30 -11.25
N MET A 98 2.10 -7.05 -11.11
CA MET A 98 2.85 -6.29 -12.13
C MET A 98 4.37 -6.26 -11.87
N MET A 99 4.88 -7.00 -10.87
CA MET A 99 6.32 -7.18 -10.66
C MET A 99 6.79 -8.48 -11.32
N PHE A 100 7.89 -8.42 -12.07
CA PHE A 100 8.57 -9.60 -12.58
C PHE A 100 9.75 -9.99 -11.67
N VAL A 101 9.74 -11.21 -11.17
CA VAL A 101 10.77 -11.80 -10.30
C VAL A 101 11.31 -13.07 -10.94
N LYS A 102 12.51 -13.01 -11.52
CA LYS A 102 13.12 -14.11 -12.30
C LYS A 102 13.23 -15.43 -11.56
N LYS A 103 13.50 -15.40 -10.25
CA LYS A 103 13.70 -16.60 -9.42
C LYS A 103 12.40 -17.18 -8.86
N SER A 104 11.25 -16.55 -9.08
CA SER A 104 9.96 -17.06 -8.63
C SER A 104 9.25 -17.81 -9.78
N PRO A 105 9.00 -19.13 -9.66
CA PRO A 105 8.31 -19.89 -10.71
C PRO A 105 6.85 -19.44 -10.91
N ASN A 106 6.24 -18.83 -9.89
CA ASN A 106 4.90 -18.24 -9.94
C ASN A 106 4.94 -16.72 -10.23
N SER A 107 6.06 -16.21 -10.76
CA SER A 107 6.17 -14.79 -11.10
C SER A 107 5.17 -14.41 -12.18
N HIS A 108 4.51 -13.29 -11.94
CA HIS A 108 3.79 -12.54 -12.97
C HIS A 108 4.72 -11.43 -13.50
N GLY A 109 4.21 -10.22 -13.71
CA GLY A 109 5.01 -9.07 -14.16
C GLY A 109 4.51 -8.41 -15.44
N TRP A 110 3.61 -9.06 -16.17
CA TRP A 110 3.01 -8.56 -17.41
C TRP A 110 1.48 -8.48 -17.35
N VAL A 111 0.90 -8.61 -16.17
CA VAL A 111 -0.54 -8.33 -15.98
C VAL A 111 -0.80 -6.87 -16.35
N ASN A 112 -1.81 -6.64 -17.18
CA ASN A 112 -2.12 -5.30 -17.65
C ASN A 112 -2.65 -4.46 -16.46
N PRO A 113 -2.09 -3.26 -16.20
CA PRO A 113 -2.58 -2.39 -15.13
C PRO A 113 -4.07 -2.06 -15.23
N ARG A 114 -4.66 -2.09 -16.43
CA ARG A 114 -6.09 -1.84 -16.62
C ARG A 114 -6.96 -2.96 -16.03
N ASP A 115 -6.52 -4.20 -16.08
CA ASP A 115 -7.24 -5.34 -15.53
C ASP A 115 -7.19 -5.28 -13.98
N VAL A 116 -6.04 -4.88 -13.43
CA VAL A 116 -5.89 -4.66 -11.98
C VAL A 116 -6.76 -3.48 -11.51
N GLU A 117 -6.80 -2.40 -12.28
CA GLU A 117 -7.68 -1.25 -12.01
C GLU A 117 -9.16 -1.64 -11.99
N GLU A 118 -9.60 -2.45 -12.94
CA GLU A 118 -10.98 -2.94 -13.01
C GLU A 118 -11.32 -3.80 -11.79
N LEU A 119 -10.46 -4.75 -11.43
CA LEU A 119 -10.62 -5.56 -10.22
C LEU A 119 -10.74 -4.70 -8.95
N TRP A 120 -9.90 -3.67 -8.82
CA TRP A 120 -9.95 -2.78 -7.66
C TRP A 120 -11.21 -1.90 -7.65
N ARG A 121 -11.71 -1.50 -8.83
CA ARG A 121 -12.99 -0.79 -8.93
C ARG A 121 -14.15 -1.69 -8.55
N ASP A 122 -14.17 -2.94 -9.02
CA ASP A 122 -15.23 -3.89 -8.68
C ASP A 122 -15.26 -4.18 -7.17
N HIS A 123 -14.08 -4.31 -6.53
CA HIS A 123 -13.99 -4.43 -5.08
C HIS A 123 -14.57 -3.19 -4.37
N PHE A 124 -14.18 -1.98 -4.82
CA PHE A 124 -14.69 -0.74 -4.26
C PHE A 124 -16.21 -0.63 -4.42
N ASP A 125 -16.73 -0.91 -5.61
CA ASP A 125 -18.16 -0.81 -5.93
C ASP A 125 -18.99 -1.78 -5.09
N TYR A 126 -18.50 -3.01 -4.90
CA TYR A 126 -19.14 -3.97 -4.03
C TYR A 126 -19.22 -3.46 -2.59
N PHE A 127 -18.10 -3.03 -2.01
CA PHE A 127 -18.10 -2.53 -0.63
C PHE A 127 -18.94 -1.25 -0.46
N TYR A 128 -18.89 -0.36 -1.44
CA TYR A 128 -19.65 0.88 -1.43
C TYR A 128 -21.16 0.64 -1.55
N ARG A 129 -21.57 -0.33 -2.37
CA ARG A 129 -22.98 -0.68 -2.55
C ARG A 129 -23.55 -1.39 -1.31
N GLU A 130 -22.82 -2.36 -0.77
CA GLU A 130 -23.34 -3.24 0.29
C GLU A 130 -23.16 -2.67 1.71
N TYR A 131 -22.06 -1.95 1.99
CA TYR A 131 -21.67 -1.65 3.37
C TYR A 131 -21.55 -0.16 3.70
N ALA A 132 -21.49 0.75 2.71
CA ALA A 132 -21.20 2.16 3.00
C ALA A 132 -22.28 2.83 3.87
N ASP A 133 -23.54 2.41 3.80
CA ASP A 133 -24.67 2.95 4.55
C ASP A 133 -25.20 2.00 5.65
N ASP A 134 -24.53 0.87 5.84
CA ASP A 134 -24.83 -0.12 6.88
C ASP A 134 -24.45 0.44 8.27
N PRO A 135 -25.41 0.57 9.21
CA PRO A 135 -25.12 1.07 10.55
C PRO A 135 -24.26 0.13 11.39
N ASP A 136 -24.31 -1.17 11.13
CA ASP A 136 -23.66 -2.19 11.95
C ASP A 136 -22.21 -2.45 11.49
N GLU A 137 -21.90 -2.16 10.22
CA GLU A 137 -20.58 -2.41 9.65
C GLU A 137 -19.65 -1.19 9.61
N ILE A 138 -18.35 -1.44 9.47
CA ILE A 138 -17.37 -0.42 9.08
C ILE A 138 -16.90 -0.70 7.66
N CYS A 139 -17.25 0.17 6.72
CA CYS A 139 -16.80 0.03 5.34
C CYS A 139 -15.39 0.58 5.17
N VAL A 140 -14.42 -0.29 4.85
CA VAL A 140 -13.02 0.05 4.62
C VAL A 140 -12.54 -0.48 3.28
N PHE A 141 -11.66 0.27 2.63
CA PHE A 141 -11.02 -0.09 1.36
C PHE A 141 -9.50 0.20 1.43
N PRO A 142 -8.72 -0.71 2.04
CA PRO A 142 -7.27 -0.60 2.07
C PRO A 142 -6.65 -1.05 0.73
N ILE A 143 -5.68 -0.29 0.24
CA ILE A 143 -4.94 -0.56 -1.01
C ILE A 143 -3.46 -0.68 -0.67
N THR A 144 -2.88 -1.87 -0.82
CA THR A 144 -1.44 -2.09 -0.64
C THR A 144 -0.71 -1.85 -1.96
N VAL A 145 0.35 -1.05 -1.91
CA VAL A 145 1.19 -0.71 -3.06
C VAL A 145 2.66 -0.73 -2.70
N HIS A 146 3.50 -0.91 -3.71
CA HIS A 146 4.95 -0.96 -3.54
C HIS A 146 5.60 0.04 -4.49
N PRO A 147 6.54 0.90 -4.07
CA PRO A 147 7.27 1.79 -4.97
C PRO A 147 7.95 1.05 -6.13
N ASP A 148 8.38 -0.18 -5.92
CA ASP A 148 8.97 -1.08 -6.92
C ASP A 148 8.09 -1.26 -8.18
N VAL A 149 6.77 -1.10 -8.01
CA VAL A 149 5.75 -1.26 -9.06
C VAL A 149 4.96 0.03 -9.28
N SER A 150 4.33 0.55 -8.24
CA SER A 150 3.38 1.67 -8.33
C SER A 150 4.03 3.01 -8.69
N GLY A 151 5.36 3.14 -8.60
CA GLY A 151 6.07 4.31 -9.14
C GLY A 151 6.44 4.22 -10.62
N ARG A 152 6.09 3.11 -11.29
CA ARG A 152 6.26 2.97 -12.75
C ARG A 152 5.19 3.80 -13.47
N PRO A 153 5.51 4.46 -14.61
CA PRO A 153 4.60 5.42 -15.24
C PRO A 153 3.20 4.88 -15.56
N HIS A 154 3.10 3.66 -16.11
CA HIS A 154 1.81 3.08 -16.48
C HIS A 154 0.94 2.73 -15.25
N VAL A 155 1.56 2.41 -14.10
CA VAL A 155 0.85 2.16 -12.84
C VAL A 155 0.51 3.46 -12.12
N LEU A 156 1.33 4.51 -12.24
CA LEU A 156 0.96 5.84 -11.75
C LEU A 156 -0.33 6.34 -12.44
N LEU A 157 -0.42 6.20 -13.77
CA LEU A 157 -1.64 6.54 -14.50
C LEU A 157 -2.84 5.68 -14.08
N MET A 158 -2.63 4.43 -13.69
CA MET A 158 -3.65 3.56 -13.12
C MET A 158 -4.18 4.12 -11.80
N HIS A 159 -3.29 4.52 -10.89
CA HIS A 159 -3.68 5.12 -9.62
C HIS A 159 -4.40 6.46 -9.80
N GLU A 160 -3.99 7.31 -10.75
CA GLU A 160 -4.71 8.55 -11.06
C GLU A 160 -6.17 8.25 -11.42
N ARG A 161 -6.41 7.33 -12.36
CA ARG A 161 -7.76 6.93 -12.77
C ARG A 161 -8.57 6.27 -11.66
N LEU A 162 -7.92 5.51 -10.78
CA LEU A 162 -8.58 4.89 -9.63
C LEU A 162 -9.00 5.92 -8.59
N ILE A 163 -8.08 6.82 -8.22
CA ILE A 163 -8.36 7.88 -7.24
C ILE A 163 -9.47 8.80 -7.76
N GLU A 164 -9.40 9.19 -9.04
CA GLU A 164 -10.45 10.00 -9.68
C GLU A 164 -11.80 9.29 -9.76
N TYR A 165 -11.80 7.96 -9.88
CA TYR A 165 -13.02 7.15 -9.83
C TYR A 165 -13.62 7.14 -8.42
N ILE A 166 -12.81 6.77 -7.42
CA ILE A 166 -13.21 6.70 -6.01
C ILE A 166 -13.76 8.05 -5.55
N ASN A 167 -13.07 9.15 -5.86
CA ASN A 167 -13.45 10.50 -5.42
C ASN A 167 -14.79 11.02 -5.99
N LYS A 168 -15.43 10.31 -6.92
CA LYS A 168 -16.79 10.65 -7.40
C LYS A 168 -17.89 10.18 -6.45
N HIS A 169 -17.56 9.39 -5.44
CA HIS A 169 -18.52 8.77 -4.53
C HIS A 169 -18.65 9.60 -3.24
N GLU A 170 -19.89 9.75 -2.76
CA GLU A 170 -20.20 10.47 -1.53
C GLU A 170 -19.69 9.69 -0.30
N GLY A 171 -19.20 10.40 0.72
CA GLY A 171 -18.79 9.77 1.97
C GLY A 171 -17.44 9.03 1.92
N VAL A 172 -16.67 9.19 0.84
CA VAL A 172 -15.28 8.72 0.76
C VAL A 172 -14.39 9.56 1.67
N GLU A 173 -13.66 8.90 2.55
CA GLU A 173 -12.67 9.51 3.44
C GLU A 173 -11.30 8.86 3.21
N TRP A 174 -10.32 9.61 2.71
CA TRP A 174 -8.93 9.17 2.68
C TRP A 174 -8.30 9.30 4.05
N VAL A 175 -7.92 8.16 4.63
CA VAL A 175 -7.38 8.03 5.98
C VAL A 175 -6.08 7.22 5.97
N THR A 176 -5.39 7.24 7.09
CA THR A 176 -4.28 6.32 7.37
C THR A 176 -4.82 4.95 7.79
N MET A 177 -4.00 3.90 7.66
CA MET A 177 -4.38 2.57 8.16
C MET A 177 -4.56 2.53 9.68
N GLU A 178 -3.85 3.39 10.43
CA GLU A 178 -4.05 3.58 11.87
C GLU A 178 -5.48 4.05 12.18
N GLU A 179 -5.94 5.09 11.49
CA GLU A 179 -7.31 5.61 11.62
C GLU A 179 -8.36 4.55 11.24
N MET A 180 -8.10 3.71 10.23
CA MET A 180 -8.96 2.56 9.91
C MET A 180 -9.03 1.54 11.05
N CYS A 181 -7.88 1.13 11.58
CA CYS A 181 -7.80 0.19 12.69
C CYS A 181 -8.50 0.73 13.94
N ASP A 182 -8.36 2.02 14.25
CA ASP A 182 -9.04 2.67 15.36
C ASP A 182 -10.56 2.69 15.16
N GLY A 183 -11.03 2.93 13.94
CA GLY A 183 -12.43 2.82 13.57
C GLY A 183 -12.97 1.41 13.84
N PHE A 184 -12.25 0.38 13.40
CA PHE A 184 -12.63 -1.01 13.60
C PHE A 184 -12.68 -1.38 15.09
N LYS A 185 -11.63 -1.06 15.86
CA LYS A 185 -11.55 -1.37 17.30
C LYS A 185 -12.64 -0.71 18.13
N LYS A 186 -13.11 0.49 17.73
CA LYS A 186 -14.20 1.19 18.42
C LYS A 186 -15.54 0.46 18.29
N LYS A 187 -15.83 -0.12 17.13
CA LYS A 187 -17.06 -0.92 16.89
C LYS A 187 -16.92 -2.37 17.35
N ASN A 188 -15.75 -2.97 17.14
CA ASN A 188 -15.50 -4.39 17.38
C ASN A 188 -14.66 -4.60 18.63
N LYS A 189 -15.33 -4.80 19.77
CA LYS A 189 -14.67 -5.17 21.02
C LYS A 189 -14.46 -6.68 21.07
N PRO A 190 -13.25 -7.17 21.42
CA PRO A 190 -13.03 -8.59 21.61
C PRO A 190 -14.00 -9.16 22.64
N PRO A 191 -14.48 -10.40 22.46
CA PRO A 191 -15.25 -11.09 23.49
C PRO A 191 -14.51 -11.11 24.82
N LYS A 192 -15.26 -11.08 25.93
CA LYS A 192 -14.68 -11.12 27.27
C LYS A 192 -13.85 -12.41 27.44
N GLY A 193 -12.54 -12.25 27.68
CA GLY A 193 -11.60 -13.37 27.83
C GLY A 193 -10.85 -13.78 26.55
N ALA A 194 -11.02 -13.05 25.45
CA ALA A 194 -10.23 -13.28 24.24
C ALA A 194 -8.72 -13.11 24.51
N VAL A 195 -7.92 -14.07 24.07
CA VAL A 195 -6.45 -14.00 24.11
C VAL A 195 -5.98 -13.17 22.92
N MET A 196 -5.51 -11.95 23.19
CA MET A 196 -4.98 -11.03 22.17
C MET A 196 -3.44 -11.00 22.22
N PRO A 197 -2.76 -10.68 21.09
CA PRO A 197 -1.33 -10.41 21.09
C PRO A 197 -0.98 -9.31 22.11
N LYS A 198 0.19 -9.41 22.75
CA LYS A 198 0.67 -8.32 23.60
C LYS A 198 0.90 -7.08 22.71
N ALA A 199 0.32 -5.96 23.10
CA ALA A 199 0.53 -4.66 22.47
C ALA A 199 1.98 -4.18 22.67
#